data_AF-A0A5R9EYV0-F1
#
_entry.id   AF-A0A5R9EYV0-F1
#
_cell.length_a   1.000
_cell.length_b   1.000
_cell.length_c   1.000
_cell.angle_alpha   90.00
_cell.angle_beta   90.00
_cell.angle_gamma   90.00
#
_symmetry.space_group_name_H-M   'P 1'
#
loop_
_entity.id
_entity.type
_entity.pdbx_description
1 polymer ?
#
loop_
_entity_poly.entity_id
_entity_poly.type
_entity_poly.pdbx_seq_one_letter_code
_entity_poly.pdbx_strand_id
1 'polypeptide(L)' 'MKKQSENQTVAGTNIDAVKRQNERSGMSYNEVKELLARTTGGHNTRMFSDTNVEHVIENNQQSMQDKHE' A
#
# COMPACT_ATOMS: atom_id res chain seq x y z
N MET A 1 -1.70 44.29 12.17
CA MET A 1 -2.05 42.90 11.83
C MET A 1 -0.79 42.17 11.38
N LYS A 2 -0.29 41.19 12.15
CA LYS A 2 0.90 40.42 11.79
C LYS A 2 0.50 39.30 10.81
N LYS A 3 1.19 39.25 9.67
CA LYS A 3 1.00 38.27 8.58
C LYS A 3 1.18 36.85 9.12
N GLN A 4 0.17 36.01 8.88
CA GLN A 4 0.25 34.55 9.01
C GLN A 4 1.34 34.05 8.05
N SER A 5 2.55 33.79 8.54
CA SER A 5 3.69 33.33 7.72
C SER A 5 4.27 32.00 8.18
N GLU A 6 3.69 31.34 9.19
CA GLU A 6 4.36 30.22 9.85
C GLU A 6 4.09 28.85 9.18
N ASN A 7 3.04 28.71 8.35
CA ASN A 7 2.64 27.42 7.75
C ASN A 7 2.61 27.44 6.22
N GLN A 8 3.51 28.17 5.58
CA GLN A 8 3.70 28.12 4.13
C GLN A 8 5.09 27.56 3.78
N THR A 9 5.17 26.69 2.76
CA THR A 9 6.45 26.22 2.23
C THR A 9 7.17 27.36 1.48
N VAL A 10 8.46 27.16 1.14
CA VAL A 10 9.23 28.10 0.31
C VAL A 10 8.56 28.37 -1.05
N ALA A 11 7.83 27.38 -1.57
CA ALA A 11 7.04 27.51 -2.80
C ALA A 11 5.66 28.20 -2.58
N GLY A 12 5.34 28.66 -1.36
CA GLY A 12 4.08 29.32 -1.01
C GLY A 12 2.91 28.37 -0.70
N THR A 13 3.15 27.06 -0.62
CA THR A 13 2.11 26.07 -0.35
C THR A 13 1.60 26.18 1.08
N ASN A 14 0.30 26.37 1.27
CA ASN A 14 -0.32 26.38 2.60
C ASN A 14 -0.42 24.95 3.17
N ILE A 15 0.36 24.67 4.20
CA ILE A 15 0.48 23.34 4.81
C ILE A 15 -0.84 22.90 5.47
N ASP A 16 -1.57 23.82 6.12
CA ASP A 16 -2.83 23.51 6.80
C ASP A 16 -3.94 23.15 5.80
N ALA A 17 -3.95 23.80 4.64
CA ALA A 17 -4.87 23.46 3.56
C ALA A 17 -4.60 22.05 3.01
N VAL A 18 -3.33 21.70 2.81
CA VAL A 18 -2.92 20.37 2.33
C VAL A 18 -3.28 19.29 3.35
N LYS A 19 -3.02 19.51 4.65
CA LYS A 19 -3.39 18.54 5.71
C LYS A 19 -4.89 18.27 5.73
N ARG A 20 -5.72 19.31 5.71
CA ARG A 20 -7.19 19.17 5.64
C ARG A 20 -7.65 18.43 4.40
N GLN A 21 -6.98 18.64 3.27
CA GLN A 21 -7.31 17.94 2.03
C GLN A 21 -6.91 16.45 2.13
N ASN A 22 -5.74 16.14 2.68
CA ASN A 22 -5.29 14.76 2.90
C ASN A 22 -6.23 14.00 3.83
N GLU A 23 -6.66 14.61 4.94
CA GLU A 23 -7.67 14.05 5.85
C GLU A 23 -9.00 13.73 5.16
N ARG A 24 -9.33 14.45 4.09
CA ARG A 24 -10.56 14.27 3.29
C ARG A 24 -10.35 13.40 2.03
N SER A 25 -9.14 12.94 1.77
CA SER A 25 -8.80 12.21 0.52
C SER A 25 -9.08 10.70 0.60
N GLY A 26 -9.52 10.20 1.77
CA GLY A 26 -9.79 8.78 1.98
C GLY A 26 -8.54 7.99 2.37
N MET A 27 -8.63 6.67 2.27
CA MET A 27 -7.52 5.77 2.60
C MET A 27 -6.39 5.89 1.57
N SER A 28 -5.16 5.83 2.05
CA SER A 28 -4.00 5.67 1.20
C SER A 28 -4.04 4.33 0.45
N TYR A 29 -3.28 4.24 -0.63
CA TYR A 29 -3.14 3.01 -1.40
C TYR A 29 -2.76 1.79 -0.54
N ASN A 30 -1.85 1.96 0.43
CA ASN A 30 -1.42 0.87 1.31
C ASN A 30 -2.52 0.44 2.28
N GLU A 31 -3.28 1.40 2.83
CA GLU A 31 -4.43 1.12 3.69
C GLU A 31 -5.55 0.42 2.91
N VAL A 32 -5.83 0.86 1.68
CA VAL A 32 -6.78 0.18 0.78
C VAL A 32 -6.31 -1.25 0.48
N LYS A 33 -5.02 -1.42 0.16
CA LYS A 33 -4.43 -2.75 -0.11
C LYS A 33 -4.60 -3.68 1.10
N GLU A 34 -4.30 -3.21 2.30
CA GLU A 34 -4.47 -3.99 3.52
C GLU A 34 -5.95 -4.31 3.78
N LEU A 35 -6.84 -3.32 3.68
CA LEU A 35 -8.28 -3.52 3.87
C LEU A 35 -8.81 -4.57 2.89
N LEU A 36 -8.46 -4.47 1.61
CA LEU A 36 -8.86 -5.44 0.61
C LEU A 36 -8.31 -6.82 0.94
N ALA A 37 -7.01 -6.95 1.26
CA ALA A 37 -6.43 -8.22 1.66
C ALA A 37 -7.15 -8.86 2.88
N ARG A 38 -7.61 -8.05 3.84
CA ARG A 38 -8.29 -8.51 5.06
C ARG A 38 -9.78 -8.83 4.87
N THR A 39 -10.46 -8.18 3.93
CA THR A 39 -11.93 -8.24 3.82
C THR A 39 -12.43 -9.00 2.60
N THR A 40 -11.70 -8.96 1.48
CA THR A 40 -12.14 -9.51 0.20
C THR A 40 -11.06 -10.32 -0.52
N GLY A 41 -9.79 -10.11 -0.18
CA GLY A 41 -8.64 -10.79 -0.77
C GLY A 41 -8.64 -12.27 -0.41
N GLY A 42 -8.39 -13.14 -1.41
CA GLY A 42 -8.17 -14.58 -1.19
C GLY A 42 -9.40 -15.41 -0.83
N HIS A 43 -10.51 -14.81 -0.38
CA HIS A 43 -11.72 -15.55 -0.05
C HIS A 43 -12.44 -16.05 -1.32
N ASN A 44 -12.65 -17.35 -1.43
CA ASN A 44 -13.31 -18.03 -2.56
C ASN A 44 -12.70 -17.80 -3.96
N THR A 45 -11.53 -17.15 -4.05
CA THR A 45 -10.86 -16.91 -5.35
C THR A 45 -10.00 -18.08 -5.81
N ARG A 46 -9.80 -19.10 -4.95
CA ARG A 46 -9.08 -20.34 -5.30
C ARG A 46 -9.64 -21.01 -6.55
N MET A 47 -10.95 -20.90 -6.79
CA MET A 47 -11.61 -21.47 -7.97
C MET A 47 -11.24 -20.77 -9.29
N PHE A 48 -10.70 -19.55 -9.23
CA PHE A 48 -10.26 -18.78 -10.39
C PHE A 48 -8.72 -18.77 -10.54
N SER A 49 -8.02 -19.54 -9.72
CA SER A 49 -6.56 -19.61 -9.73
C SER A 49 -6.13 -20.92 -10.39
N ASP A 50 -5.45 -20.81 -11.53
CA ASP A 50 -4.78 -21.94 -12.20
C ASP A 50 -3.41 -22.27 -11.55
N THR A 51 -3.12 -21.69 -10.38
CA THR A 51 -1.86 -21.86 -9.69
C THR A 51 -1.75 -23.28 -9.13
N ASN A 52 -0.80 -24.05 -9.65
CA ASN A 52 -0.39 -25.32 -9.03
C ASN A 52 0.47 -25.04 -7.80
N VAL A 53 -0.09 -25.27 -6.61
CA VAL A 53 0.53 -24.96 -5.32
C VAL A 53 1.82 -25.77 -5.10
N GLU A 54 1.84 -27.05 -5.49
CA GLU A 54 3.01 -27.91 -5.30
C GLU A 54 4.22 -27.38 -6.08
N HIS A 55 4.01 -27.03 -7.35
CA HIS A 55 5.06 -26.46 -8.20
C HIS A 55 5.58 -25.11 -7.67
N VAL A 56 4.73 -24.29 -7.05
CA VAL A 56 5.15 -23.03 -6.43
C VAL A 56 6.00 -23.28 -5.19
N ILE A 57 5.64 -24.28 -4.37
CA ILE A 57 6.41 -24.65 -3.18
C ILE A 57 7.80 -25.16 -3.59
N GLU A 58 7.88 -26.04 -4.58
CA GLU A 58 9.15 -26.56 -5.11
C GLU A 58 10.06 -25.43 -5.61
N ASN A 59 9.55 -24.53 -6.46
CA ASN A 59 10.32 -23.41 -6.99
C ASN A 59 10.81 -22.45 -5.90
N ASN A 60 9.99 -22.21 -4.87
CA ASN A 60 10.40 -21.37 -3.74
C ASN A 60 11.51 -22.03 -2.93
N GLN A 61 11.44 -23.34 -2.71
CA GLN A 61 12.49 -24.08 -2.00
C GLN A 61 13.81 -24.09 -2.78
N GLN A 62 13.76 -24.32 -4.10
CA GLN A 62 14.94 -24.24 -4.97
C GLN A 62 15.55 -22.84 -4.97
N SER A 63 14.73 -21.80 -5.14
CA SER A 63 15.21 -20.41 -5.12
C SER A 63 15.85 -20.02 -3.78
N MET A 64 15.42 -20.61 -2.66
CA MET A 64 16.05 -20.39 -1.36
C MET A 64 17.37 -21.14 -1.24
N GLN A 65 17.49 -22.35 -1.80
CA GLN A 65 18.74 -23.12 -1.82
C GLN A 65 19.79 -22.40 -2.69
N ASP A 66 19.42 -21.93 -3.88
CA ASP A 66 20.32 -21.22 -4.80
C ASP A 66 20.83 -19.88 -4.27
N LYS A 67 20.09 -19.25 -3.33
CA LYS A 67 20.52 -18.00 -2.67
C LYS A 67 21.54 -18.21 -1.55
N HIS A 68 21.76 -19.45 -1.14
CA HIS A 68 22.67 -19.82 -0.07
C HIS A 68 23.98 -20.47 -0.58
N GLU A 69 24.18 -20.51 -1.90
CA GLU A 69 25.46 -20.82 -2.57
C GLU A 69 26.17 -19.54 -3.02
#